data_AF-A0A345YJK6-F1
#
_entry.id   AF-A0A345YJK6-F1
#
_cell.length_a   1.000
_cell.length_b   1.000
_cell.length_c   1.000
_cell.angle_alpha   90.00
_cell.angle_beta   90.00
_cell.angle_gamma   90.00
#
_symmetry.space_group_name_H-M   'P 1'
#
loop_
_entity.id
_entity.type
_entity.pdbx_description
1 polymer ?
#
loop_
_entity_poly.entity_id
_entity_poly.type
_entity_poly.pdbx_seq_one_letter_code
_entity_poly.pdbx_strand_id
1 'polypeptide(L)'
;MLDPVQRRRYGVTALALSAVFIGLSVAGGAATAMRRDAVVEEISASEAKCQQSITALGASSVQINGDSLTAEWVGVDGGYSAMGTASAAAMSCPGWKMKAFCMGQECTNAGVTLQMSRAIEED
;
A
#
# COMPACT_ATOMS: atom_id res chain seq x y z
N MET A 1 17.25 55.19 -19.05
CA MET A 1 18.09 54.72 -17.94
C MET A 1 17.24 54.75 -16.69
N LEU A 2 17.01 53.61 -16.01
CA LEU A 2 16.25 53.62 -14.77
C LEU A 2 17.08 54.25 -13.65
N ASP A 3 16.42 55.07 -12.83
CA ASP A 3 17.01 55.76 -11.69
C ASP A 3 17.58 54.74 -10.69
N PRO A 4 18.80 54.92 -10.14
CA PRO A 4 19.44 53.98 -9.21
C PRO A 4 18.57 53.61 -8.00
N VAL A 5 17.68 54.50 -7.56
CA VAL A 5 16.73 54.26 -6.46
C VAL A 5 15.64 53.26 -6.85
N GLN A 6 15.13 53.33 -8.09
CA GLN A 6 14.16 52.36 -8.62
C GLN A 6 14.78 50.98 -8.75
N ARG A 7 16.04 50.88 -9.21
CA ARG A 7 16.76 49.60 -9.35
C ARG A 7 16.93 48.87 -8.01
N ARG A 8 17.21 49.61 -6.92
CA ARG A 8 17.27 49.04 -5.57
C ARG A 8 15.92 48.53 -5.07
N ARG A 9 14.84 49.27 -5.31
CA ARG A 9 13.49 48.83 -4.92
C ARG A 9 13.10 47.52 -5.63
N TYR A 10 13.31 47.41 -6.93
CA TYR A 10 13.01 46.18 -7.67
C TYR A 10 13.84 44.98 -7.20
N GLY A 11 15.11 45.18 -6.84
CA GLY A 11 15.97 44.12 -6.30
C GLY A 11 15.48 43.61 -4.95
N VAL A 12 15.08 44.50 -4.05
CA VAL A 12 14.57 44.12 -2.72
C VAL A 12 13.22 43.41 -2.83
N THR A 13 12.32 43.86 -3.71
CA THR A 13 11.03 43.19 -3.93
C THR A 13 11.20 41.80 -4.55
N ALA A 14 12.17 41.63 -5.46
CA ALA A 14 12.47 40.33 -6.06
C ALA A 14 13.01 39.33 -5.02
N LEU A 15 13.91 39.78 -4.12
CA LEU A 15 14.40 38.98 -3.01
C LEU A 15 13.27 38.57 -2.06
N ALA A 16 12.40 39.51 -1.70
CA ALA A 16 11.26 39.22 -0.83
C ALA A 16 10.32 38.16 -1.44
N LEU A 17 10.02 38.27 -2.74
CA LEU A 17 9.20 37.27 -3.44
C LEU A 17 9.89 35.90 -3.47
N SER A 18 11.20 35.84 -3.76
CA SER A 18 11.93 34.57 -3.80
C SER A 18 11.92 33.84 -2.44
N ALA A 19 12.04 34.57 -1.34
CA ALA A 19 11.96 34.00 0.01
C ALA A 19 10.57 33.41 0.31
N VAL A 20 9.50 34.07 -0.15
CA VAL A 20 8.13 33.56 0.00
C VAL A 20 7.94 32.26 -0.79
N PHE A 21 8.42 32.20 -2.04
CA PHE A 21 8.31 30.99 -2.87
C PHE A 21 9.10 29.81 -2.29
N ILE A 22 10.30 30.05 -1.75
CA ILE A 22 11.08 29.00 -1.08
C ILE A 22 10.34 28.49 0.17
N GLY A 23 9.81 29.40 0.99
CA GLY A 23 9.05 29.04 2.19
C GLY A 23 7.82 28.17 1.88
N LEU A 24 7.06 28.54 0.85
CA LEU A 24 5.91 27.76 0.38
C LEU A 24 6.31 26.39 -0.18
N SER A 25 7.45 26.31 -0.88
CA SER A 25 7.93 25.05 -1.46
C SER A 25 8.34 24.05 -0.38
N VAL A 26 9.02 24.52 0.67
CA VAL A 26 9.40 23.67 1.82
C VAL A 26 8.17 23.23 2.61
N ALA A 27 7.23 24.15 2.86
CA ALA A 27 5.98 23.82 3.56
C ALA A 27 5.11 22.82 2.78
N GLY A 28 4.97 23.03 1.47
CA GLY A 28 4.26 22.10 0.59
C GLY A 28 4.93 20.72 0.52
N GLY A 29 6.25 20.68 0.38
CA GLY A 29 7.04 19.44 0.38
C GLY A 29 6.92 18.66 1.69
N ALA A 30 7.04 19.34 2.84
CA ALA A 30 6.89 18.73 4.16
C ALA A 30 5.46 18.19 4.38
N ALA A 31 4.43 18.92 3.96
CA ALA A 31 3.04 18.47 4.05
C ALA A 31 2.79 17.21 3.22
N THR A 32 3.39 17.10 2.03
CA THR A 32 3.28 15.87 1.21
C THR A 32 4.03 14.69 1.80
N ALA A 33 5.17 14.91 2.45
CA ALA A 33 5.94 13.87 3.11
C ALA A 33 5.19 13.29 4.32
N MET A 34 4.65 14.15 5.20
CA MET A 34 3.87 13.72 6.36
C MET A 34 2.63 12.90 5.98
N ARG A 35 1.97 13.25 4.88
CA ARG A 35 0.84 12.47 4.35
C ARG A 35 1.27 11.09 3.87
N ARG A 36 2.46 10.95 3.28
CA ARG A 36 2.97 9.64 2.85
C ARG A 36 3.27 8.75 4.05
N ASP A 37 3.90 9.28 5.09
CA ASP A 37 4.24 8.48 6.28
C ASP A 37 2.98 7.98 7.00
N ALA A 38 1.96 8.82 7.15
CA ALA A 38 0.68 8.41 7.74
C ALA A 38 -0.01 7.29 6.92
N VAL A 39 0.02 7.39 5.59
CA VAL A 39 -0.54 6.36 4.70
C VAL A 39 0.26 5.06 4.78
N VAL A 40 1.59 5.12 4.87
CA VAL A 40 2.44 3.93 5.01
C VAL A 40 2.20 3.21 6.34
N GLU A 41 2.01 3.96 7.42
CA GLU A 41 1.71 3.39 8.74
C GLU A 41 0.35 2.67 8.74
N GLU A 42 -0.70 3.30 8.22
CA GLU A 42 -2.02 2.67 8.09
C GLU A 42 -2.00 1.44 7.18
N ILE A 43 -1.26 1.52 6.07
CA ILE A 43 -1.06 0.40 5.15
C ILE A 43 -0.41 -0.78 5.88
N SER A 44 0.71 -0.55 6.57
CA SER A 44 1.44 -1.61 7.26
C SER A 44 0.63 -2.24 8.40
N ALA A 45 -0.16 -1.43 9.12
CA ALA A 45 -1.08 -1.91 10.15
C ALA A 45 -2.23 -2.74 9.56
N SER A 46 -2.75 -2.36 8.38
CA SER A 46 -3.77 -3.13 7.67
C SER A 46 -3.22 -4.45 7.12
N GLU A 47 -2.00 -4.43 6.58
CA GLU A 47 -1.29 -5.63 6.09
C GLU A 47 -1.01 -6.61 7.23
N ALA A 48 -0.53 -6.12 8.37
CA ALA A 48 -0.29 -6.94 9.55
C ALA A 48 -1.59 -7.58 10.08
N LYS A 49 -2.71 -6.83 10.11
CA LYS A 49 -4.03 -7.36 10.50
C LYS A 49 -4.52 -8.42 9.52
N CYS A 50 -4.37 -8.18 8.22
CA CYS A 50 -4.69 -9.15 7.17
C CYS A 50 -3.87 -10.42 7.34
N GLN A 51 -2.54 -10.31 7.48
CA GLN A 51 -1.66 -11.44 7.70
C GLN A 51 -2.02 -12.23 8.98
N GLN A 52 -2.33 -11.55 10.09
CA GLN A 52 -2.80 -12.20 11.31
C GLN A 52 -4.11 -12.96 11.09
N SER A 53 -5.07 -12.37 10.38
CA SER A 53 -6.36 -13.01 10.10
C SER A 53 -6.19 -14.28 9.25
N ILE A 54 -5.34 -14.22 8.21
CA ILE A 54 -5.07 -15.35 7.33
C ILE A 54 -4.31 -16.47 8.07
N THR A 55 -3.34 -16.10 8.90
CA THR A 55 -2.63 -17.07 9.76
C THR A 55 -3.57 -17.71 10.78
N ALA A 56 -4.48 -16.94 11.37
CA ALA A 56 -5.51 -17.46 12.30
C ALA A 56 -6.50 -18.42 11.62
N LEU A 57 -6.72 -18.25 10.31
CA LEU A 57 -7.50 -19.16 9.46
C LEU A 57 -6.71 -20.42 9.02
N GLY A 58 -5.52 -20.63 9.59
CA GLY A 58 -4.73 -21.85 9.41
C GLY A 58 -3.83 -21.85 8.18
N ALA A 59 -3.56 -20.67 7.59
CA ALA A 59 -2.58 -20.59 6.50
C ALA A 59 -1.19 -21.00 7.02
N SER A 60 -0.55 -21.90 6.30
CA SER A 60 0.79 -22.41 6.59
C SER A 60 1.87 -21.41 6.20
N SER A 61 1.59 -20.57 5.21
CA SER A 61 2.49 -19.51 4.74
C SER A 61 1.67 -18.32 4.27
N VAL A 62 2.12 -17.11 4.61
CA VAL A 62 1.58 -15.85 4.10
C VAL A 62 2.74 -14.99 3.67
N GLN A 63 2.79 -14.64 2.39
CA GLN A 63 3.81 -13.79 1.80
C GLN A 63 3.15 -12.53 1.25
N ILE A 64 3.63 -11.36 1.70
CA ILE A 64 3.21 -10.05 1.19
C ILE A 64 4.39 -9.44 0.46
N ASN A 65 4.22 -9.19 -0.84
CA ASN A 65 5.20 -8.58 -1.72
C ASN A 65 4.56 -7.36 -2.40
N GLY A 66 4.71 -6.19 -1.77
CA GLY A 66 4.16 -4.92 -2.24
C GLY A 66 2.64 -5.00 -2.42
N ASP A 67 2.19 -5.05 -3.67
CA ASP A 67 0.77 -5.12 -4.01
C ASP A 67 0.23 -6.54 -4.19
N SER A 68 1.03 -7.57 -3.91
CA SER A 68 0.63 -8.97 -4.00
C SER A 68 0.70 -9.68 -2.65
N LEU A 69 -0.34 -10.43 -2.32
CA LEU A 69 -0.42 -11.27 -1.13
C LEU A 69 -0.67 -12.70 -1.60
N THR A 70 0.17 -13.63 -1.16
CA THR A 70 0.02 -15.06 -1.42
C THR A 70 -0.13 -15.78 -0.09
N ALA A 71 -1.24 -16.51 0.06
CA ALA A 71 -1.51 -17.34 1.22
C ALA A 71 -1.59 -18.81 0.80
N GLU A 72 -0.99 -19.69 1.58
CA GLU A 72 -0.92 -21.13 1.30
C GLU A 72 -1.42 -21.94 2.48
N TRP A 73 -2.21 -22.96 2.20
CA TRP A 73 -2.64 -23.97 3.16
C TRP A 73 -2.10 -25.32 2.71
N VAL A 74 -1.29 -25.95 3.57
CA VAL A 74 -0.72 -27.26 3.34
C VAL A 74 -1.76 -28.32 3.68
N GLY A 75 -2.12 -29.13 2.70
CA GLY A 75 -3.07 -30.25 2.85
C GLY A 75 -4.34 -30.07 2.03
N VAL A 76 -4.74 -31.14 1.36
CA VAL A 76 -6.03 -31.29 0.65
C VAL A 76 -7.05 -32.08 1.47
N ASP A 77 -6.68 -32.52 2.67
CA ASP A 77 -7.54 -33.29 3.58
C ASP A 77 -8.63 -32.37 4.11
N GLY A 78 -9.78 -32.38 3.43
CA GLY A 78 -10.88 -31.43 3.62
C GLY A 78 -10.88 -30.28 2.62
N GLY A 79 -10.61 -30.52 1.33
CA GLY A 79 -10.55 -29.47 0.29
C GLY A 79 -11.66 -28.40 0.32
N TYR A 80 -12.89 -28.75 0.74
CA TYR A 80 -13.97 -27.77 0.95
C TYR A 80 -13.77 -26.85 2.16
N SER A 81 -13.26 -27.36 3.29
CA SER A 81 -12.96 -26.52 4.45
C SER A 81 -11.77 -25.60 4.17
N ALA A 82 -10.75 -26.09 3.45
CA ALA A 82 -9.61 -25.27 3.01
C ALA A 82 -10.00 -24.18 2.00
N MET A 83 -10.94 -24.47 1.07
CA MET A 83 -11.54 -23.45 0.22
C MET A 83 -12.35 -22.42 1.02
N GLY A 84 -13.12 -22.88 2.01
CA GLY A 84 -13.92 -22.01 2.87
C GLY A 84 -13.06 -21.05 3.69
N THR A 85 -11.97 -21.55 4.29
CA THR A 85 -11.02 -20.71 5.04
C THR A 85 -10.27 -19.75 4.13
N ALA A 86 -9.85 -20.19 2.93
CA ALA A 86 -9.21 -19.29 1.96
C ALA A 86 -10.16 -18.20 1.46
N SER A 87 -11.44 -18.53 1.25
CA SER A 87 -12.46 -17.54 0.86
C SER A 87 -12.77 -16.57 2.00
N ALA A 88 -12.82 -17.05 3.25
CA ALA A 88 -12.98 -16.21 4.43
C ALA A 88 -11.77 -15.28 4.63
N ALA A 89 -10.55 -15.79 4.37
CA ALA A 89 -9.31 -15.01 4.35
C ALA A 89 -9.34 -13.90 3.30
N ALA A 90 -9.88 -14.19 2.11
CA ALA A 90 -10.05 -13.17 1.08
C ALA A 90 -11.01 -12.04 1.52
N MET A 91 -12.01 -12.35 2.36
CA MET A 91 -12.98 -11.37 2.86
C MET A 91 -12.51 -10.63 4.12
N SER A 92 -11.57 -11.18 4.89
CA SER A 92 -11.05 -10.55 6.11
C SER A 92 -10.02 -9.44 5.84
N CYS A 93 -9.57 -9.29 4.60
CA CYS A 93 -8.55 -8.33 4.20
C CYS A 93 -9.16 -7.15 3.40
N PRO A 94 -9.54 -6.04 4.06
CA PRO A 94 -10.04 -4.86 3.36
C PRO A 94 -8.95 -4.27 2.46
N GLY A 95 -9.33 -3.86 1.24
CA GLY A 95 -8.41 -3.30 0.25
C GLY A 95 -7.61 -4.33 -0.56
N TRP A 96 -7.86 -5.62 -0.37
CA TRP A 96 -7.29 -6.69 -1.18
C TRP A 96 -8.39 -7.35 -2.03
N LYS A 97 -8.10 -7.61 -3.30
CA LYS A 97 -8.96 -8.36 -4.22
C LYS A 97 -8.31 -9.69 -4.57
N MET A 98 -9.12 -10.74 -4.63
CA MET A 98 -8.66 -12.04 -5.10
C MET A 98 -8.29 -11.95 -6.60
N LYS A 99 -7.07 -12.37 -6.93
CA LYS A 99 -6.53 -12.39 -8.30
C LYS A 99 -6.54 -13.80 -8.87
N ALA A 100 -6.10 -14.78 -8.07
CA ALA A 100 -6.09 -16.17 -8.47
C ALA A 100 -6.33 -17.07 -7.24
N PHE A 101 -6.96 -18.21 -7.50
CA PHE A 101 -7.17 -19.26 -6.51
C PHE A 101 -6.78 -20.58 -7.17
N CYS A 102 -5.89 -21.33 -6.53
CA CYS A 102 -5.47 -22.65 -6.99
C CYS A 102 -5.72 -23.66 -5.87
N MET A 103 -6.27 -24.82 -6.23
CA MET A 103 -6.43 -25.95 -5.32
C MET A 103 -6.04 -27.26 -6.03
N GLY A 104 -5.30 -28.11 -5.34
CA GLY A 104 -4.96 -29.46 -5.79
C GLY A 104 -3.46 -29.70 -5.90
N GLN A 105 -3.11 -30.74 -6.66
CA GLN A 105 -1.72 -31.16 -6.85
C GLN A 105 -1.02 -30.45 -8.02
N GLU A 106 -1.78 -29.77 -8.88
CA GLU A 106 -1.30 -28.98 -10.02
C GLU A 106 -0.86 -27.56 -9.62
N CYS A 107 -1.05 -27.19 -8.35
CA CYS A 107 -0.62 -25.90 -7.84
C CYS A 107 0.88 -25.89 -7.57
N THR A 108 1.50 -24.69 -7.62
CA THR A 108 2.94 -24.50 -7.36
C THR A 108 3.40 -25.21 -6.07
N ASN A 109 2.51 -25.26 -5.07
CA ASN A 109 2.61 -26.12 -3.90
C ASN A 109 1.35 -26.98 -3.79
N ALA A 110 1.49 -28.27 -3.50
CA ALA A 110 0.35 -29.16 -3.32
C ALA A 110 -0.50 -28.70 -2.12
N GLY A 111 -1.77 -28.34 -2.36
CA GLY A 111 -2.65 -27.75 -1.34
C GLY A 111 -3.61 -26.71 -1.90
N VAL A 112 -3.84 -25.65 -1.12
CA VAL A 112 -4.63 -24.48 -1.53
C VAL A 112 -3.73 -23.24 -1.54
N THR A 113 -3.75 -22.49 -2.64
CA THR A 113 -3.02 -21.24 -2.81
C THR A 113 -4.01 -20.14 -3.18
N LEU A 114 -4.04 -19.08 -2.39
CA LEU A 114 -4.80 -17.86 -2.66
C LEU A 114 -3.82 -16.74 -3.02
N GLN A 115 -4.00 -16.13 -4.18
CA GLN A 115 -3.30 -14.92 -4.56
C GLN A 115 -4.28 -13.76 -4.58
N MET A 116 -3.90 -12.69 -3.90
CA MET A 116 -4.64 -11.45 -3.83
C MET A 116 -3.74 -10.32 -4.32
N SER A 117 -4.35 -9.33 -4.97
CA SER A 117 -3.71 -8.06 -5.30
C SER A 117 -4.40 -6.92 -4.58
N ARG A 118 -3.68 -5.85 -4.26
CA ARG A 118 -4.29 -4.63 -3.73
C ARG A 118 -5.39 -4.15 -4.69
N ALA A 119 -6.52 -3.73 -4.14
CA ALA A 119 -7.57 -3.06 -4.88
C ALA A 119 -7.03 -1.68 -5.28
N ILE A 120 -6.23 -1.62 -6.33
CA ILE A 120 -5.97 -0.36 -7.01
C ILE A 120 -7.32 0.00 -7.64
N GLU A 121 -7.91 1.14 -7.25
CA GLU A 121 -9.00 1.75 -8.00
C GLU A 121 -8.48 1.93 -9.43
N GLU A 122 -8.86 1.03 -10.34
CA GLU A 122 -8.87 1.35 -11.76
C GLU A 122 -10.01 2.35 -11.96
N ASP A 123 -9.65 3.63 -12.00
CA ASP A 123 -10.45 4.72 -12.60
C ASP A 123 -10.77 4.41 -14.08
#